data_AF-A0A3Q2DT65-F1
#
_entry.id   AF-A0A3Q2DT65-F1
#
_cell.length_a   1.000
_cell.length_b   1.000
_cell.length_c   1.000
_cell.angle_alpha   90.00
_cell.angle_beta   90.00
_cell.angle_gamma   90.00
#
_symmetry.space_group_name_H-M   'P 1'
#
loop_
_entity.id
_entity.type
_entity.pdbx_description
1 polymer ?
#
loop_
_entity_poly.entity_id
_entity_poly.type
_entity_poly.pdbx_seq_one_letter_code
_entity_poly.pdbx_strand_id
1 'polypeptide(L)'
;TLYTMNSTAKAAPKCRLSAVCPKDHFPFKIWSGAANVVGPKICFNGKNVMSHILNNVGPGLNIVVVNDETGVVERFDYLNMISGTDILTYLEKIKPGMIVLVASFDDAATKMTDEIRQMFVDMGSTLIRSVKHRDNWVFAGRAGIKIKSIFEQVTENDEITNVFDGWPEMVQVGGCFPMTKSV
;
A
#
# COMPACT_ATOMS: atom_id res chain seq x y z
N THR A 1 -30.73 -42.92 -8.48
CA THR A 1 -29.39 -42.32 -8.54
C THR A 1 -29.52 -40.81 -8.49
N LEU A 2 -29.34 -40.21 -7.32
CA LEU A 2 -29.36 -38.75 -7.15
C LEU A 2 -27.97 -38.22 -7.53
N TYR A 3 -27.89 -37.49 -8.66
CA TYR A 3 -26.69 -36.76 -9.04
C TYR A 3 -26.49 -35.59 -8.09
N THR A 4 -25.56 -35.73 -7.15
CA THR A 4 -25.01 -34.60 -6.38
C THR A 4 -24.24 -33.69 -7.34
N MET A 5 -24.86 -32.59 -7.75
CA MET A 5 -24.18 -31.45 -8.39
C MET A 5 -23.25 -30.80 -7.36
N ASN A 6 -21.98 -31.24 -7.33
CA ASN A 6 -20.94 -30.55 -6.59
C ASN A 6 -20.56 -29.28 -7.38
N SER A 7 -21.32 -28.20 -7.20
CA SER A 7 -20.92 -26.90 -7.74
C SER A 7 -19.81 -26.33 -6.86
N THR A 8 -18.55 -26.63 -7.18
CA THR A 8 -17.44 -25.85 -6.64
C THR A 8 -17.54 -24.45 -7.23
N ALA A 9 -17.99 -23.49 -6.43
CA ALA A 9 -18.06 -22.09 -6.85
C ALA A 9 -16.68 -21.66 -7.38
N LYS A 10 -16.63 -21.21 -8.64
CA LYS A 10 -15.40 -20.73 -9.26
C LYS A 10 -14.86 -19.57 -8.42
N ALA A 11 -13.61 -19.67 -7.96
CA ALA A 11 -12.99 -18.62 -7.17
C ALA A 11 -13.04 -17.28 -7.92
N ALA A 12 -13.56 -16.24 -7.27
CA ALA A 12 -13.65 -14.90 -7.85
C ALA A 12 -12.38 -14.10 -7.54
N PRO A 13 -11.91 -13.23 -8.47
CA PRO A 13 -10.83 -12.30 -8.19
C PRO A 13 -11.14 -11.42 -6.99
N LYS A 14 -10.17 -11.32 -6.07
CA LYS A 14 -10.25 -10.48 -4.87
C LYS A 14 -9.71 -9.07 -5.17
N CYS A 15 -10.06 -8.09 -4.35
CA CYS A 15 -9.56 -6.71 -4.46
C CYS A 15 -9.74 -6.03 -5.82
N ARG A 16 -10.74 -6.45 -6.61
CA ARG A 16 -10.99 -5.96 -7.98
C ARG A 16 -9.79 -6.18 -8.91
N LEU A 17 -9.04 -7.27 -8.71
CA LEU A 17 -8.06 -7.73 -9.68
C LEU A 17 -8.77 -8.34 -10.90
N SER A 18 -8.09 -8.36 -12.04
CA SER A 18 -8.62 -8.95 -13.29
C SER A 18 -8.59 -10.47 -13.28
N ALA A 19 -7.75 -11.08 -12.45
CA ALA A 19 -7.56 -12.52 -12.36
C ALA A 19 -7.41 -12.99 -10.90
N VAL A 20 -7.62 -14.29 -10.70
CA VAL A 20 -7.40 -14.96 -9.41
C VAL A 20 -5.90 -15.17 -9.22
N CYS A 21 -5.39 -14.83 -8.03
CA CYS A 21 -3.99 -15.07 -7.70
C CYS A 21 -3.68 -16.55 -7.49
N PRO A 22 -2.42 -16.98 -7.73
CA PRO A 22 -1.97 -18.31 -7.35
C PRO A 22 -2.15 -18.57 -5.84
N LYS A 23 -2.19 -19.85 -5.44
CA LYS A 23 -2.47 -20.24 -4.06
C LYS A 23 -1.46 -19.71 -3.04
N ASP A 24 -0.21 -19.54 -3.45
CA ASP A 24 0.92 -19.06 -2.65
C ASP A 24 1.12 -17.54 -2.78
N HIS A 25 0.06 -16.79 -3.09
CA HIS A 25 0.08 -15.34 -3.20
C HIS A 25 -1.12 -14.69 -2.51
N PHE A 26 -0.92 -13.50 -1.94
CA PHE A 26 -1.97 -12.65 -1.45
C PHE A 26 -2.43 -11.64 -2.51
N PRO A 27 -3.73 -11.61 -2.88
CA PRO A 27 -4.25 -10.57 -3.74
C PRO A 27 -4.35 -9.25 -2.98
N PHE A 28 -3.85 -8.16 -3.56
CA PHE A 28 -3.95 -6.83 -2.97
C PHE A 28 -4.16 -5.76 -4.03
N LYS A 29 -4.68 -4.61 -3.63
CA LYS A 29 -4.73 -3.41 -4.46
C LYS A 29 -4.73 -2.15 -3.60
N ILE A 30 -3.93 -1.17 -4.01
CA ILE A 30 -3.65 0.08 -3.32
C ILE A 30 -4.04 1.22 -4.25
N TRP A 31 -4.69 2.23 -3.70
CA TRP A 31 -5.03 3.49 -4.34
C TRP A 31 -4.56 4.63 -3.43
N SER A 32 -3.85 5.61 -3.99
CA SER A 32 -3.58 6.87 -3.28
C SER A 32 -4.87 7.65 -3.03
N GLY A 33 -4.78 8.73 -2.27
CA GLY A 33 -5.85 9.72 -2.20
C GLY A 33 -6.00 10.51 -3.51
N ALA A 34 -7.09 11.26 -3.61
CA ALA A 34 -7.30 12.28 -4.64
C ALA A 34 -7.37 13.65 -3.97
N ALA A 35 -6.37 14.48 -4.27
CA ALA A 35 -6.09 15.72 -3.57
C ALA A 35 -6.16 15.54 -2.04
N ASN A 36 -6.82 16.47 -1.35
CA ASN A 36 -7.12 16.43 0.08
C ASN A 36 -8.57 16.03 0.40
N VAL A 37 -9.34 15.60 -0.60
CA VAL A 37 -10.79 15.37 -0.46
C VAL A 37 -11.17 13.89 -0.32
N VAL A 38 -10.57 13.01 -1.14
CA VAL A 38 -10.87 11.58 -1.12
C VAL A 38 -9.66 10.85 -0.60
N GLY A 39 -9.85 10.18 0.55
CA GLY A 39 -8.80 9.39 1.17
C GLY A 39 -8.45 8.13 0.38
N PRO A 40 -7.27 7.53 0.63
CA PRO A 40 -6.77 6.38 -0.09
C PRO A 40 -7.59 5.13 0.21
N LYS A 41 -7.27 4.04 -0.51
CA LYS A 41 -7.85 2.73 -0.27
C LYS A 41 -6.77 1.66 -0.33
N ILE A 42 -6.78 0.75 0.65
CA ILE A 42 -5.92 -0.43 0.67
C ILE A 42 -6.79 -1.67 0.85
N CYS A 43 -6.82 -2.52 -0.16
CA CYS A 43 -7.46 -3.83 -0.11
C CYS A 43 -6.40 -4.92 -0.02
N PHE A 44 -6.57 -5.84 0.93
CA PHE A 44 -5.69 -6.99 1.11
C PHE A 44 -6.51 -8.26 1.32
N ASN A 45 -6.16 -9.32 0.58
CA ASN A 45 -6.80 -10.63 0.59
C ASN A 45 -8.35 -10.60 0.45
N GLY A 46 -8.88 -9.61 -0.27
CA GLY A 46 -10.30 -9.42 -0.53
C GLY A 46 -11.03 -8.52 0.49
N LYS A 47 -10.35 -8.04 1.54
CA LYS A 47 -10.90 -7.12 2.54
C LYS A 47 -10.33 -5.72 2.32
N ASN A 48 -11.20 -4.70 2.33
CA ASN A 48 -10.75 -3.31 2.45
C ASN A 48 -10.24 -3.11 3.88
N VAL A 49 -8.94 -2.90 4.04
CA VAL A 49 -8.30 -2.69 5.35
C VAL A 49 -8.36 -1.21 5.72
N MET A 50 -8.02 -0.34 4.78
CA MET A 50 -8.11 1.11 4.92
C MET A 50 -8.93 1.71 3.79
N SER A 51 -9.83 2.64 4.10
CA SER A 51 -10.52 3.44 3.08
C SER A 51 -11.17 4.68 3.67
N HIS A 52 -11.44 5.68 2.82
CA HIS A 52 -12.23 6.85 3.20
C HIS A 52 -13.57 6.50 3.88
N ILE A 53 -14.30 5.50 3.36
CA ILE A 53 -15.60 5.06 3.90
C ILE A 53 -15.47 4.43 5.29
N LEU A 54 -14.32 3.82 5.59
CA LEU A 54 -14.05 3.22 6.90
C LEU A 54 -13.61 4.26 7.94
N ASN A 55 -13.47 5.54 7.56
CA ASN A 55 -13.04 6.63 8.43
C ASN A 55 -11.73 6.32 9.18
N ASN A 56 -10.81 5.58 8.54
CA ASN A 56 -9.55 5.13 9.12
C ASN A 56 -8.32 5.50 8.28
N VAL A 57 -8.41 6.60 7.53
CA VAL A 57 -7.36 7.15 6.67
C VAL A 57 -7.15 8.62 6.97
N GLY A 58 -5.95 9.15 6.72
CA GLY A 58 -5.62 10.55 6.98
C GLY A 58 -4.44 11.06 6.14
N PRO A 59 -4.18 12.37 6.16
CA PRO A 59 -3.09 12.99 5.39
C PRO A 59 -1.74 12.33 5.71
N GLY A 60 -0.85 12.24 4.73
CA GLY A 60 0.44 11.56 4.89
C GLY A 60 0.47 10.14 4.34
N LEU A 61 1.14 9.24 5.06
CA LEU A 61 1.34 7.84 4.66
C LEU A 61 0.33 6.95 5.34
N ASN A 62 -0.52 6.26 4.59
CA ASN A 62 -1.48 5.29 5.10
C ASN A 62 -0.88 3.90 4.93
N ILE A 63 -0.66 3.18 6.03
CA ILE A 63 0.19 1.98 6.05
C ILE A 63 -0.59 0.78 6.59
N VAL A 64 -0.47 -0.36 5.90
CA VAL A 64 -0.91 -1.68 6.38
C VAL A 64 0.30 -2.59 6.52
N VAL A 65 0.46 -3.21 7.68
CA VAL A 65 1.50 -4.19 7.99
C VAL A 65 0.87 -5.57 8.13
N VAL A 66 1.38 -6.53 7.38
CA VAL A 66 0.83 -7.89 7.31
C VAL A 66 1.92 -8.91 7.62
N ASN A 67 1.57 -9.90 8.43
CA ASN A 67 2.36 -11.10 8.62
C ASN A 67 2.43 -11.90 7.31
N ASP A 68 3.63 -12.06 6.76
CA ASP A 68 3.85 -12.67 5.44
C ASP A 68 3.52 -14.17 5.39
N GLU A 69 3.68 -14.89 6.51
CA GLU A 69 3.42 -16.33 6.59
C GLU A 69 1.91 -16.62 6.67
N THR A 70 1.19 -15.85 7.48
CA THR A 70 -0.23 -16.10 7.80
C THR A 70 -1.20 -15.25 6.98
N GLY A 71 -0.73 -14.14 6.40
CA GLY A 71 -1.58 -13.13 5.76
C GLY A 71 -2.45 -12.33 6.74
N VAL A 72 -2.17 -12.39 8.03
CA VAL A 72 -2.89 -11.63 9.06
C VAL A 72 -2.41 -10.19 9.07
N VAL A 73 -3.35 -9.24 9.01
CA VAL A 73 -3.05 -7.82 9.21
C VAL A 73 -2.74 -7.58 10.69
N GLU A 74 -1.48 -7.26 11.01
CA GLU A 74 -1.04 -7.05 12.39
C GLU A 74 -1.23 -5.59 12.84
N ARG A 75 -1.11 -4.65 11.90
CA ARG A 75 -1.26 -3.22 12.18
C ARG A 75 -1.72 -2.48 10.93
N PHE A 76 -2.53 -1.44 11.12
CA PHE A 76 -2.76 -0.42 10.10
C PHE A 76 -2.96 0.93 10.79
N ASP A 77 -2.42 1.99 10.21
CA ASP A 77 -2.56 3.35 10.70
C ASP A 77 -2.15 4.35 9.61
N TYR A 78 -2.39 5.64 9.82
CA TYR A 78 -1.83 6.70 8.99
C TYR A 78 -0.82 7.55 9.77
N LEU A 79 0.28 7.89 9.11
CA LEU A 79 1.34 8.74 9.64
C LEU A 79 1.20 10.12 9.01
N ASN A 80 0.79 11.11 9.79
CA ASN A 80 0.63 12.47 9.30
C ASN A 80 1.98 13.09 8.96
N MET A 81 2.29 13.18 7.66
CA MET A 81 3.56 13.71 7.15
C MET A 81 3.62 15.23 7.12
N ILE A 82 2.55 15.93 7.52
CA ILE A 82 2.48 17.40 7.57
C ILE A 82 2.73 17.86 9.00
N SER A 83 1.99 17.32 9.98
CA SER A 83 2.03 17.77 11.38
C SER A 83 2.45 16.69 12.39
N GLY A 84 2.47 15.40 12.03
CA GLY A 84 2.78 14.29 12.96
C GLY A 84 4.23 14.25 13.47
N THR A 85 4.46 13.61 14.61
CA THR A 85 5.78 13.60 15.30
C THR A 85 6.43 12.21 15.41
N ASP A 86 5.64 11.12 15.36
CA ASP A 86 6.11 9.78 15.74
C ASP A 86 6.30 8.84 14.52
N ILE A 87 6.60 9.42 13.36
CA ILE A 87 6.68 8.72 12.06
C ILE A 87 7.78 7.65 12.07
N LEU A 88 9.00 8.04 12.47
CA LEU A 88 10.16 7.15 12.52
C LEU A 88 9.91 5.98 13.50
N THR A 89 9.46 6.30 14.71
CA THR A 89 9.16 5.30 15.76
C THR A 89 8.09 4.29 15.33
N TYR A 90 7.12 4.69 14.50
CA TYR A 90 6.16 3.73 13.94
C TYR A 90 6.85 2.73 13.01
N LEU A 91 7.69 3.22 12.10
CA LEU A 91 8.35 2.42 11.06
C LEU A 91 9.41 1.49 11.65
N GLU A 92 10.17 1.92 12.65
CA GLU A 92 11.15 1.09 13.37
C GLU A 92 10.52 -0.12 14.09
N LYS A 93 9.24 -0.03 14.45
CA LYS A 93 8.51 -1.14 15.09
C LYS A 93 8.07 -2.22 14.09
N ILE A 94 8.24 -2.00 12.79
CA ILE A 94 7.91 -2.99 11.76
C ILE A 94 9.02 -4.04 11.74
N LYS A 95 8.66 -5.27 12.12
CA LYS A 95 9.61 -6.39 12.17
C LYS A 95 10.07 -6.77 10.76
N PRO A 96 11.33 -7.19 10.57
CA PRO A 96 11.78 -7.79 9.32
C PRO A 96 10.89 -8.96 8.88
N GLY A 97 10.68 -9.11 7.58
CA GLY A 97 9.82 -10.13 6.97
C GLY A 97 8.36 -9.72 6.77
N MET A 98 7.89 -8.68 7.46
CA MET A 98 6.50 -8.20 7.30
C MET A 98 6.27 -7.57 5.92
N ILE A 99 5.09 -7.84 5.34
CA ILE A 99 4.61 -7.13 4.15
C ILE A 99 4.14 -5.74 4.58
N VAL A 100 4.53 -4.71 3.83
CA VAL A 100 4.14 -3.32 4.08
C VAL A 100 3.45 -2.78 2.83
N LEU A 101 2.20 -2.31 2.97
CA LEU A 101 1.44 -1.64 1.92
C LEU A 101 1.26 -0.17 2.30
N VAL A 102 1.49 0.74 1.37
CA VAL A 102 1.50 2.18 1.62
C VAL A 102 0.74 2.94 0.54
N ALA A 103 -0.08 3.90 0.95
CA ALA A 103 -0.73 4.86 0.07
C ALA A 103 -0.56 6.29 0.60
N SER A 104 -0.17 7.23 -0.26
CA SER A 104 -0.17 8.66 0.07
C SER A 104 -1.57 9.25 0.12
N PHE A 105 -1.74 10.31 0.90
CA PHE A 105 -2.92 11.18 0.87
C PHE A 105 -2.53 12.63 1.17
N ASP A 106 -3.04 13.57 0.38
CA ASP A 106 -2.72 15.00 0.44
C ASP A 106 -1.24 15.31 0.22
N ASP A 107 -0.39 15.17 1.23
CA ASP A 107 1.06 15.28 1.14
C ASP A 107 1.75 14.21 1.97
N ALA A 108 2.68 13.48 1.35
CA ALA A 108 3.48 12.46 2.00
C ALA A 108 4.95 12.87 2.23
N ALA A 109 5.37 14.05 1.78
CA ALA A 109 6.79 14.38 1.65
C ALA A 109 7.30 15.43 2.66
N THR A 110 6.43 16.27 3.23
CA THR A 110 6.82 17.41 4.08
C THR A 110 7.74 17.01 5.24
N LYS A 111 7.45 15.90 5.94
CA LYS A 111 8.28 15.36 7.04
C LYS A 111 9.12 14.14 6.65
N MET A 112 9.31 13.90 5.34
CA MET A 112 10.03 12.73 4.83
C MET A 112 11.55 12.95 4.90
N THR A 113 12.18 12.53 6.00
CA THR A 113 13.63 12.61 6.22
C THR A 113 14.39 11.54 5.41
N ASP A 114 15.70 11.71 5.24
CA ASP A 114 16.55 10.71 4.57
C ASP A 114 16.52 9.34 5.26
N GLU A 115 16.39 9.32 6.59
CA GLU A 115 16.24 8.10 7.38
C GLU A 115 14.91 7.39 7.07
N ILE A 116 13.80 8.13 6.99
CA ILE A 116 12.50 7.56 6.61
C ILE A 116 12.56 7.02 5.18
N ARG A 117 13.17 7.76 4.25
CA ARG A 117 13.38 7.29 2.87
C ARG A 117 14.21 6.03 2.84
N GLN A 118 15.27 5.96 3.65
CA GLN A 118 16.14 4.79 3.73
C GLN A 118 15.39 3.55 4.23
N MET A 119 14.49 3.68 5.22
CA MET A 119 13.66 2.55 5.65
C MET A 119 12.79 1.99 4.52
N PHE A 120 12.17 2.85 3.70
CA PHE A 120 11.40 2.39 2.55
C PHE A 120 12.28 1.78 1.45
N VAL A 121 13.49 2.29 1.24
CA VAL A 121 14.49 1.65 0.37
C VAL A 121 14.82 0.24 0.88
N ASP A 122 15.04 0.08 2.19
CA ASP A 122 15.30 -1.23 2.79
C ASP A 122 14.06 -2.16 2.75
N MET A 123 12.85 -1.61 2.61
CA MET A 123 11.62 -2.34 2.33
C MET A 123 11.45 -2.72 0.83
N GLY A 124 12.29 -2.18 -0.05
CA GLY A 124 12.29 -2.47 -1.49
C GLY A 124 11.85 -1.34 -2.40
N SER A 125 11.61 -0.13 -1.88
CA SER A 125 11.26 1.01 -2.72
C SER A 125 12.43 1.45 -3.60
N THR A 126 12.10 1.78 -4.85
CA THR A 126 13.01 2.35 -5.84
C THR A 126 12.70 3.82 -6.13
N LEU A 127 11.47 4.28 -5.82
CA LEU A 127 11.00 5.63 -6.11
C LEU A 127 10.91 6.54 -4.87
N ILE A 128 10.95 6.01 -3.65
CA ILE A 128 10.75 6.83 -2.45
C ILE A 128 11.75 7.98 -2.33
N ARG A 129 12.95 7.88 -2.91
CA ARG A 129 13.93 8.97 -2.89
C ARG A 129 13.53 10.15 -3.79
N SER A 130 12.70 9.93 -4.81
CA SER A 130 12.23 10.97 -5.72
C SER A 130 10.87 11.56 -5.35
N VAL A 131 10.15 10.98 -4.39
CA VAL A 131 8.83 11.49 -3.95
C VAL A 131 8.97 12.88 -3.32
N LYS A 132 8.26 13.85 -3.88
CA LYS A 132 8.22 15.27 -3.52
C LYS A 132 6.84 15.68 -2.99
N HIS A 133 6.72 16.97 -2.69
CA HIS A 133 5.50 17.58 -2.15
C HIS A 133 4.27 17.26 -3.02
N ARG A 134 3.25 16.67 -2.40
CA ARG A 134 1.97 16.24 -3.01
C ARG A 134 2.05 15.24 -4.15
N ASP A 135 3.21 14.64 -4.40
CA ASP A 135 3.27 13.47 -5.28
C ASP A 135 2.35 12.39 -4.72
N ASN A 136 1.60 11.76 -5.61
CA ASN A 136 0.85 10.57 -5.26
C ASN A 136 1.76 9.36 -5.38
N TRP A 137 1.87 8.57 -4.32
CA TRP A 137 2.74 7.40 -4.25
C TRP A 137 2.03 6.22 -3.61
N VAL A 138 2.17 5.06 -4.23
CA VAL A 138 1.71 3.77 -3.70
C VAL A 138 2.85 2.77 -3.75
N PHE A 139 2.92 1.92 -2.73
CA PHE A 139 4.01 0.96 -2.58
C PHE A 139 3.56 -0.28 -1.84
N ALA A 140 4.04 -1.45 -2.27
CA ALA A 140 3.98 -2.68 -1.50
C ALA A 140 5.38 -3.31 -1.46
N GLY A 141 5.90 -3.64 -0.28
CA GLY A 141 7.23 -4.23 -0.11
C GLY A 141 7.33 -5.15 1.09
N ARG A 142 8.55 -5.53 1.45
CA ARG A 142 8.85 -6.33 2.65
C ARG A 142 9.96 -5.72 3.46
N ALA A 143 9.70 -5.53 4.75
CA ALA A 143 10.68 -5.00 5.68
C ALA A 143 11.93 -5.90 5.76
N GLY A 144 13.10 -5.29 5.59
CA GLY A 144 14.40 -5.92 5.87
C GLY A 144 14.92 -6.92 4.85
N ILE A 145 14.20 -7.18 3.73
CA ILE A 145 14.65 -8.16 2.72
C ILE A 145 15.45 -7.48 1.59
N LYS A 146 15.41 -6.14 1.46
CA LYS A 146 16.17 -5.34 0.47
C LYS A 146 16.02 -5.83 -0.98
N ILE A 147 14.92 -6.52 -1.29
CA ILE A 147 14.54 -6.89 -2.65
C ILE A 147 13.71 -5.75 -3.23
N LYS A 148 14.11 -5.27 -4.41
CA LYS A 148 13.35 -4.24 -5.14
C LYS A 148 11.92 -4.72 -5.39
N SER A 149 10.95 -3.90 -5.01
CA SER A 149 9.56 -4.16 -5.30
C SER A 149 9.22 -3.76 -6.73
N ILE A 150 8.38 -4.57 -7.37
CA ILE A 150 7.72 -4.21 -8.63
C ILE A 150 6.35 -3.55 -8.40
N PHE A 151 5.91 -3.48 -7.14
CA PHE A 151 4.61 -2.97 -6.76
C PHE A 151 4.75 -1.55 -6.23
N GLU A 152 5.16 -0.64 -7.09
CA GLU A 152 5.41 0.74 -6.74
C GLU A 152 5.04 1.65 -7.91
N GLN A 153 4.38 2.77 -7.62
CA GLN A 153 4.07 3.77 -8.64
C GLN A 153 3.98 5.16 -8.03
N VAL A 154 4.36 6.17 -8.82
CA VAL A 154 4.25 7.58 -8.47
C VAL A 154 3.55 8.34 -9.59
N THR A 155 2.76 9.34 -9.23
CA THR A 155 2.34 10.42 -10.13
C THR A 155 2.86 11.72 -9.52
N GLU A 156 3.70 12.42 -10.27
CA GLU A 156 4.37 13.64 -9.81
C GLU A 156 3.39 14.82 -9.76
N ASN A 157 3.50 15.64 -8.73
CA ASN A 157 2.84 16.92 -8.65
C ASN A 157 3.52 17.92 -9.59
N ASP A 158 2.80 18.35 -10.62
CA ASP A 158 3.29 19.26 -11.65
C ASP A 158 2.17 20.21 -12.09
N GLU A 159 2.41 21.52 -11.99
CA GLU A 159 1.39 22.55 -12.20
C GLU A 159 0.74 22.50 -13.60
N ILE A 160 1.44 21.95 -14.60
CA ILE A 160 0.98 21.89 -15.99
C ILE A 160 0.09 20.67 -16.21
N THR A 161 0.41 19.54 -15.57
CA THR A 161 -0.22 18.24 -15.82
C THR A 161 -1.19 17.79 -14.73
N ASN A 162 -1.23 18.51 -13.61
CA ASN A 162 -2.15 18.24 -12.50
C ASN A 162 -3.61 18.24 -12.96
N VAL A 163 -4.36 17.22 -12.52
CA VAL A 163 -5.80 17.09 -12.80
C VAL A 163 -6.68 17.78 -11.75
N PHE A 164 -6.09 18.12 -10.59
CA PHE A 164 -6.70 18.92 -9.53
C PHE A 164 -5.87 20.18 -9.29
N ASP A 165 -6.47 21.22 -8.70
CA ASP A 165 -5.78 22.47 -8.38
C ASP A 165 -4.65 22.26 -7.36
N GLY A 166 -3.43 22.00 -7.85
CA GLY A 166 -2.24 21.75 -7.03
C GLY A 166 -2.08 20.31 -6.53
N TRP A 167 -2.78 19.33 -7.11
CA TRP A 167 -2.54 17.89 -6.85
C TRP A 167 -2.63 17.06 -8.14
N PRO A 168 -1.81 16.00 -8.26
CA PRO A 168 -1.82 15.10 -9.41
C PRO A 168 -2.99 14.10 -9.37
N GLU A 169 -3.14 13.34 -10.45
CA GLU A 169 -4.12 12.25 -10.49
C GLU A 169 -3.81 11.14 -9.48
N MET A 170 -4.85 10.40 -9.09
CA MET A 170 -4.70 9.24 -8.22
C MET A 170 -3.88 8.15 -8.92
N VAL A 171 -2.98 7.52 -8.16
CA VAL A 171 -2.19 6.38 -8.64
C VAL A 171 -2.63 5.09 -7.93
N GLN A 172 -2.49 3.95 -8.61
CA GLN A 172 -2.86 2.66 -8.06
C GLN A 172 -1.86 1.57 -8.46
N VAL A 173 -1.64 0.61 -7.56
CA VAL A 173 -0.92 -0.62 -7.88
C VAL A 173 -1.66 -1.81 -7.27
N GLY A 174 -1.64 -2.95 -7.93
CA GLY A 174 -2.29 -4.15 -7.40
C GLY A 174 -1.83 -5.39 -8.13
N GLY A 175 -1.92 -6.52 -7.45
CA GLY A 175 -1.49 -7.79 -8.01
C GLY A 175 -1.49 -8.88 -6.96
N CYS A 176 -0.67 -9.88 -7.21
CA CYS A 176 -0.48 -11.03 -6.36
C CYS A 176 0.87 -10.88 -5.66
N PHE A 177 0.84 -10.58 -4.37
CA PHE A 177 2.05 -10.51 -3.56
C PHE A 177 2.46 -11.94 -3.18
N PRO A 178 3.65 -12.43 -3.54
CA PRO A 178 4.06 -13.80 -3.23
C PRO A 178 4.09 -14.01 -1.71
N MET A 179 3.90 -15.23 -1.22
CA MET A 179 4.20 -15.60 0.18
C MET A 179 5.68 -16.00 0.27
N THR A 180 6.40 -15.67 1.34
CA THR A 180 7.69 -16.33 1.61
C THR A 180 7.39 -17.76 2.03
N LYS A 181 7.90 -18.74 1.29
CA LYS A 181 7.86 -20.12 1.73
C LYS A 181 8.89 -20.25 2.85
N SER A 182 8.45 -20.59 4.06
CA SER A 182 9.37 -21.13 5.07
C SER A 182 9.98 -22.39 4.45
N VAL A 183 11.27 -22.32 4.13
CA VAL A 183 12.07 -23.47 3.65
C VAL A 183 12.36 -24.38 4.84
#